data_AF-A0A1B6JSU6-F1
#
_entry.id   AF-A0A1B6JSU6-F1
#
_cell.length_a   1.000
_cell.length_b   1.000
_cell.length_c   1.000
_cell.angle_alpha   90.00
_cell.angle_beta   90.00
_cell.angle_gamma   90.00
#
_symmetry.space_group_name_H-M   'P 1'
#
loop_
_entity.id
_entity.type
_entity.pdbx_description
1 polymer ?
#
loop_
_entity_poly.entity_id
_entity_poly.type
_entity_poly.pdbx_seq_one_letter_code
_entity_poly.pdbx_strand_id
1 'polypeptide(L)'
;LMFHPKCGGHAAVINNARTAHRPNAMDDFNNGVVLTQRPLKPNELFEVRLDKMVTKWAGSIEIGVTTHSPTELEYPSTMTNVRSGTWMMTGNGVMHNGITIIDEYGQNLDRLQVGDRVGVVLRESGTLHFLVNGIDQGEAATNIPPQVYGVIDLYGQAAQATIVDYNCICCLTSPDTTANSLASINRQSHSDLHFHHVHGRNARVSNGGRTASRPRALGEFNDAIVMSNRSLNEDEMFAVVVEKIVDRWSGSIEAGVTAIRPEDLELPGTMTDLDHDTWMLSGSSVMQNGQTLKQNYGLDLDTVQTGAVIGMKRHVDGTLHYYLDGEDKGEACSGLPLNVFPVIDLYGQCAQVSIVSPTQRPPEPASNENSCSQTLYSHAEEFIPQTVIPCEPPSTQLLHRLSPFCGKNITIEPSGLIRRNKQQPNNGLVFTALPLGVDELLEVAVEQWVGQWA
;
A
#
# COMPACT_ATOMS: atom_id res chain seq x y z
N LEU A 1 -9.43 11.61 6.99
CA LEU A 1 -9.28 12.94 6.37
C LEU A 1 -8.25 12.84 5.24
N MET A 2 -8.35 13.62 4.16
CA MET A 2 -7.41 13.60 3.02
C MET A 2 -7.07 15.03 2.59
N PHE A 3 -5.95 15.21 1.90
CA PHE A 3 -5.59 16.43 1.19
C PHE A 3 -6.38 16.56 -0.12
N HIS A 4 -6.60 17.80 -0.54
CA HIS A 4 -7.17 18.11 -1.84
C HIS A 4 -6.10 17.99 -2.93
N PRO A 5 -6.39 17.42 -4.12
CA PRO A 5 -5.39 17.27 -5.19
C PRO A 5 -4.93 18.58 -5.82
N LYS A 6 -5.77 19.63 -5.80
CA LYS A 6 -5.35 21.01 -6.12
C LYS A 6 -4.54 21.56 -4.94
N CYS A 7 -3.33 22.04 -5.21
CA CYS A 7 -2.39 22.57 -4.23
C CYS A 7 -1.51 23.68 -4.83
N GLY A 8 -0.60 24.24 -4.02
CA GLY A 8 0.38 25.23 -4.46
C GLY A 8 1.30 24.71 -5.57
N GLY A 9 1.87 25.64 -6.35
CA GLY A 9 2.59 25.33 -7.58
C GLY A 9 3.84 24.46 -7.42
N HIS A 10 4.42 24.39 -6.22
CA HIS A 10 5.58 23.54 -5.91
C HIS A 10 5.22 22.37 -4.98
N ALA A 11 3.94 22.19 -4.67
CA ALA A 11 3.44 21.04 -3.93
C ALA A 11 2.85 19.98 -4.87
N ALA A 12 2.88 18.75 -4.41
CA ALA A 12 2.16 17.63 -4.96
C ALA A 12 1.50 16.85 -3.82
N VAL A 13 0.33 16.29 -4.11
CA VAL A 13 -0.39 15.41 -3.19
C VAL A 13 -0.24 13.97 -3.67
N ILE A 14 0.36 13.12 -2.83
CA ILE A 14 0.70 11.72 -3.12
C ILE A 14 0.13 10.79 -2.04
N ASN A 15 0.41 9.50 -2.16
CA ASN A 15 0.02 8.48 -1.17
C ASN A 15 -1.49 8.49 -0.90
N ASN A 16 -2.31 8.29 -1.95
CA ASN A 16 -3.77 8.32 -1.87
C ASN A 16 -4.32 9.59 -1.19
N ALA A 17 -3.71 10.73 -1.53
CA ALA A 17 -4.04 12.03 -0.96
C ALA A 17 -3.86 12.15 0.57
N ARG A 18 -2.94 11.37 1.15
CA ARG A 18 -2.56 11.47 2.55
C ARG A 18 -1.26 12.20 2.79
N THR A 19 -0.44 12.41 1.75
CA THR A 19 0.88 13.02 1.87
C THR A 19 0.98 14.25 0.99
N ALA A 20 1.37 15.37 1.57
CA ALA A 20 1.83 16.56 0.86
C ALA A 20 3.34 16.48 0.68
N HIS A 21 3.83 16.84 -0.50
CA HIS A 21 5.23 16.69 -0.88
C HIS A 21 5.67 17.87 -1.75
N ARG A 22 6.89 18.39 -1.53
CA ARG A 22 7.57 19.33 -2.43
C ARG A 22 8.64 18.60 -3.25
N PRO A 23 8.38 18.28 -4.53
CA PRO A 23 9.29 17.47 -5.34
C PRO A 23 10.69 18.06 -5.51
N ASN A 24 10.80 19.38 -5.57
CA ASN A 24 12.05 20.09 -5.82
C ASN A 24 12.50 20.90 -4.59
N ALA A 25 12.27 20.39 -3.37
CA ALA A 25 12.58 21.11 -2.12
C ALA A 25 14.05 21.53 -1.94
N MET A 26 14.98 21.00 -2.75
CA MET A 26 16.38 21.46 -2.77
C MET A 26 16.57 22.75 -3.60
N ASP A 27 15.65 23.04 -4.50
CA ASP A 27 15.69 24.17 -5.44
C ASP A 27 14.71 25.29 -5.04
N ASP A 28 13.59 24.93 -4.40
CA ASP A 28 12.58 25.85 -3.88
C ASP A 28 12.31 25.68 -2.37
N PHE A 29 11.74 26.71 -1.74
CA PHE A 29 11.47 26.76 -0.30
C PHE A 29 10.06 27.21 0.07
N ASN A 30 9.17 27.43 -0.91
CA ASN A 30 7.83 27.97 -0.70
C ASN A 30 6.88 27.49 -1.82
N ASN A 31 5.66 28.05 -1.91
CA ASN A 31 4.57 27.61 -2.78
C ASN A 31 4.11 26.17 -2.48
N GLY A 32 4.24 25.76 -1.20
CA GLY A 32 3.98 24.42 -0.69
C GLY A 32 2.62 24.23 -0.03
N VAL A 33 1.66 25.14 -0.26
CA VAL A 33 0.38 25.16 0.45
C VAL A 33 -0.53 24.02 -0.02
N VAL A 34 -1.05 23.23 0.92
CA VAL A 34 -1.98 22.13 0.68
C VAL A 34 -3.14 22.19 1.67
N LEU A 35 -4.37 22.11 1.15
CA LEU A 35 -5.60 22.11 1.96
C LEU A 35 -6.16 20.69 2.08
N THR A 36 -6.93 20.45 3.14
CA THR A 36 -7.80 19.28 3.26
C THR A 36 -8.88 19.27 2.16
N GLN A 37 -9.31 18.08 1.74
CA GLN A 37 -10.28 17.91 0.64
C GLN A 37 -11.70 18.36 1.02
N ARG A 38 -12.03 18.31 2.31
CA ARG A 38 -13.32 18.72 2.86
C ARG A 38 -13.11 19.55 4.12
N PRO A 39 -14.09 20.36 4.53
CA PRO A 39 -14.04 21.04 5.82
C PRO A 39 -13.82 20.04 6.96
N LEU A 40 -13.13 20.51 8.00
CA LEU A 40 -12.99 19.81 9.28
C LEU A 40 -14.36 19.75 9.95
N LYS A 41 -14.68 18.60 10.54
CA LYS A 41 -15.83 18.49 11.44
C LYS A 41 -15.47 19.13 12.78
N PRO A 42 -16.47 19.57 13.57
CA PRO A 42 -16.22 20.00 14.95
C PRO A 42 -15.47 18.92 15.73
N ASN A 43 -14.47 19.33 16.50
CA ASN A 43 -13.58 18.46 17.27
C ASN A 43 -12.75 17.45 16.42
N GLU A 44 -12.75 17.54 15.09
CA GLU A 44 -11.88 16.71 14.25
C GLU A 44 -10.46 17.25 14.25
N LEU A 45 -9.53 16.43 14.72
CA LEU A 45 -8.12 16.76 14.74
C LEU A 45 -7.50 16.48 13.36
N PHE A 46 -6.96 17.53 12.75
CA PHE A 46 -6.13 17.45 11.56
C PHE A 46 -4.67 17.55 11.97
N GLU A 47 -3.98 16.41 12.03
CA GLU A 47 -2.54 16.33 12.35
C GLU A 47 -1.77 15.76 11.17
N VAL A 48 -0.54 16.24 10.98
CA VAL A 48 0.43 15.72 10.03
C VAL A 48 1.74 15.36 10.74
N ARG A 49 2.38 14.31 10.28
CA ARG A 49 3.75 13.93 10.65
C ARG A 49 4.71 14.44 9.57
N LEU A 50 5.83 15.03 9.96
CA LEU A 50 6.91 15.38 9.04
C LEU A 50 7.64 14.12 8.59
N ASP A 51 7.63 13.82 7.29
CA ASP A 51 8.32 12.64 6.75
C ASP A 51 9.69 12.98 6.15
N LYS A 52 9.88 14.22 5.69
CA LYS A 52 11.12 14.64 5.05
C LYS A 52 11.39 16.11 5.29
N MET A 53 12.63 16.42 5.61
CA MET A 53 13.14 17.79 5.72
C MET A 53 14.43 17.97 4.92
N VAL A 54 14.69 19.20 4.48
CA VAL A 54 15.92 19.61 3.80
C VAL A 54 16.66 20.62 4.68
N THR A 55 17.99 20.62 4.65
CA THR A 55 18.82 21.45 5.53
C THR A 55 19.25 22.78 4.91
N LYS A 56 18.89 23.03 3.65
CA LYS A 56 19.34 24.21 2.88
C LYS A 56 18.69 25.51 3.32
N TRP A 57 17.46 25.44 3.83
CA TRP A 57 16.61 26.60 4.06
C TRP A 57 16.37 26.84 5.56
N ALA A 58 15.98 28.06 5.91
CA ALA A 58 15.44 28.37 7.24
C ALA A 58 13.92 28.25 7.24
N GLY A 59 13.33 28.16 8.44
CA GLY A 59 11.91 27.91 8.63
C GLY A 59 11.55 26.42 8.50
N SER A 60 10.36 26.04 8.95
CA SER A 60 9.86 24.67 8.88
C SER A 60 8.45 24.65 8.26
N ILE A 61 7.53 23.89 8.83
CA ILE A 61 6.13 23.80 8.42
C ILE A 61 5.27 24.87 9.08
N GLU A 62 4.26 25.35 8.36
CA GLU A 62 3.14 26.10 8.94
C GLU A 62 1.87 25.24 8.87
N ILE A 63 0.98 25.38 9.86
CA ILE A 63 -0.29 24.66 9.90
C ILE A 63 -1.41 25.58 10.38
N GLY A 64 -2.63 25.35 9.92
CA GLY A 64 -3.74 26.23 10.26
C GLY A 64 -5.08 25.77 9.73
N VAL A 65 -6.02 26.70 9.79
CA VAL A 65 -7.34 26.56 9.19
C VAL A 65 -7.67 27.76 8.32
N THR A 66 -8.52 27.54 7.31
CA THR A 66 -9.02 28.60 6.44
C THR A 66 -10.48 28.41 6.06
N THR A 67 -11.18 29.52 5.83
CA THR A 67 -12.55 29.52 5.28
C THR A 67 -12.58 29.36 3.75
N HIS A 68 -11.44 29.52 3.08
CA HIS A 68 -11.35 29.40 1.62
C HIS A 68 -11.49 27.95 1.16
N SER A 69 -12.26 27.72 0.09
CA SER A 69 -12.40 26.42 -0.53
C SER A 69 -11.12 26.03 -1.30
N PRO A 70 -10.65 24.77 -1.24
CA PRO A 70 -9.48 24.32 -1.98
C PRO A 70 -9.65 24.40 -3.50
N THR A 71 -10.88 24.45 -4.00
CA THR A 71 -11.16 24.61 -5.45
C THR A 71 -11.11 26.07 -5.89
N GLU A 72 -11.41 27.02 -5.01
CA GLU A 72 -11.54 28.45 -5.32
C GLU A 72 -10.30 29.25 -4.92
N LEU A 73 -9.53 28.77 -3.93
CA LEU A 73 -8.32 29.42 -3.48
C LEU A 73 -7.30 29.54 -4.62
N GLU A 74 -6.81 30.75 -4.83
CA GLU A 74 -5.57 31.01 -5.55
C GLU A 74 -4.42 30.77 -4.57
N TYR A 75 -3.67 29.70 -4.79
CA TYR A 75 -2.66 29.24 -3.83
C TYR A 75 -1.49 30.24 -3.76
N PRO A 76 -1.22 30.83 -2.59
CA PRO A 76 -0.16 31.81 -2.43
C PRO A 76 1.22 31.14 -2.33
N SER A 77 2.27 31.96 -2.36
CA SER A 77 3.63 31.51 -2.05
C SER A 77 3.77 30.99 -0.62
N THR A 78 2.98 31.50 0.31
CA THR A 78 2.84 30.99 1.68
C THR A 78 1.47 31.34 2.22
N MET A 79 0.90 30.50 3.09
CA MET A 79 -0.46 30.72 3.60
C MET A 79 -0.56 31.96 4.48
N THR A 80 0.53 32.38 5.12
CA THR A 80 0.61 33.62 5.91
C THR A 80 0.47 34.90 5.06
N ASN A 81 0.60 34.82 3.74
CA ASN A 81 0.34 35.97 2.85
C ASN A 81 -1.16 36.23 2.60
N VAL A 82 -2.04 35.29 2.94
CA VAL A 82 -3.49 35.45 2.72
C VAL A 82 -4.06 36.40 3.77
N ARG A 83 -4.72 37.46 3.29
CA ARG A 83 -5.23 38.57 4.11
C ARG A 83 -6.69 38.44 4.55
N SER A 84 -7.27 37.25 4.43
CA SER A 84 -8.66 37.00 4.83
C SER A 84 -8.91 35.53 5.18
N GLY A 85 -9.71 35.29 6.21
CA GLY A 85 -10.23 33.98 6.57
C GLY A 85 -9.16 32.91 6.85
N THR A 86 -8.02 33.25 7.43
CA THR A 86 -6.91 32.31 7.74
C THR A 86 -6.41 32.43 9.17
N TRP A 87 -6.16 31.30 9.83
CA TRP A 87 -5.51 31.23 11.13
C TRP A 87 -4.37 30.20 11.05
N MET A 88 -3.13 30.66 11.17
CA MET A 88 -1.93 29.87 10.95
C MET A 88 -1.02 29.92 12.17
N MET A 89 -0.46 28.77 12.58
CA MET A 89 0.70 28.70 13.45
C MET A 89 1.96 28.65 12.59
N THR A 90 2.91 29.53 12.86
CA THR A 90 4.20 29.62 12.15
C THR A 90 5.30 29.98 13.14
N GLY A 91 6.41 29.24 13.10
CA GLY A 91 7.46 29.35 14.10
C GLY A 91 6.89 29.20 15.53
N ASN A 92 7.02 30.24 16.34
CA ASN A 92 6.50 30.28 17.71
C ASN A 92 5.22 31.14 17.86
N GLY A 93 4.57 31.54 16.77
CA GLY A 93 3.46 32.50 16.81
C GLY A 93 2.21 32.04 16.08
N VAL A 94 1.11 32.74 16.32
CA VAL A 94 -0.17 32.55 15.63
C VAL A 94 -0.48 33.81 14.82
N MET A 95 -0.83 33.62 13.55
CA MET A 95 -1.20 34.68 12.62
C MET A 95 -2.65 34.52 12.20
N HIS A 96 -3.36 35.64 12.13
CA HIS A 96 -4.70 35.74 11.55
C HIS A 96 -4.66 36.74 10.39
N ASN A 97 -5.04 36.31 9.19
CA ASN A 97 -5.07 37.15 7.98
C ASN A 97 -3.71 37.82 7.67
N GLY A 98 -2.62 37.09 7.94
CA GLY A 98 -1.25 37.55 7.75
C GLY A 98 -0.77 38.60 8.76
N ILE A 99 -1.48 38.77 9.87
CA ILE A 99 -1.08 39.61 11.00
C ILE A 99 -0.84 38.71 12.21
N THR A 100 0.31 38.84 12.86
CA THR A 100 0.59 38.12 14.11
C THR A 100 -0.37 38.59 15.20
N ILE A 101 -1.08 37.64 15.80
CA ILE A 101 -2.01 37.88 16.92
C ILE A 101 -1.48 37.33 18.25
N ILE A 102 -0.55 36.37 18.20
CA ILE A 102 0.17 35.86 19.37
C ILE A 102 1.64 35.69 18.97
N ASP A 103 2.55 36.33 19.71
CA ASP A 103 4.00 36.30 19.43
C ASP A 103 4.69 35.04 19.98
N GLU A 104 4.23 34.55 21.13
CA GLU A 104 4.76 33.36 21.80
C GLU A 104 3.63 32.39 22.15
N TYR A 105 3.41 31.43 21.26
CA TYR A 105 2.40 30.41 21.33
C TYR A 105 3.04 29.02 21.25
N GLY A 106 2.97 28.29 22.36
CA GLY A 106 3.37 26.89 22.44
C GLY A 106 4.82 26.62 22.05
N GLN A 107 5.03 25.48 21.40
CA GLN A 107 6.31 25.03 20.91
C GLN A 107 6.64 25.61 19.52
N ASN A 108 7.87 26.06 19.33
CA ASN A 108 8.33 26.59 18.05
C ASN A 108 8.42 25.50 16.97
N LEU A 109 7.64 25.65 15.90
CA LEU A 109 7.57 24.73 14.76
C LEU A 109 8.90 24.63 13.97
N ASP A 110 9.76 25.64 14.03
CA ASP A 110 11.08 25.63 13.39
C ASP A 110 12.05 24.61 14.01
N ARG A 111 11.72 24.11 15.21
CA ARG A 111 12.50 23.09 15.91
C ARG A 111 12.05 21.66 15.62
N LEU A 112 10.96 21.48 14.88
CA LEU A 112 10.45 20.16 14.56
C LEU A 112 11.40 19.42 13.62
N GLN A 113 11.44 18.11 13.77
CA GLN A 113 12.25 17.19 12.99
C GLN A 113 11.38 16.16 12.27
N VAL A 114 12.00 15.40 11.36
CA VAL A 114 11.35 14.23 10.76
C VAL A 114 10.87 13.28 11.88
N GLY A 115 9.62 12.85 11.79
CA GLY A 115 8.95 12.05 12.82
C GLY A 115 8.05 12.86 13.76
N ASP A 116 8.32 14.15 13.95
CA ASP A 116 7.47 15.01 14.75
C ASP A 116 6.11 15.27 14.07
N ARG A 117 5.11 15.54 14.90
CA ARG A 117 3.72 15.73 14.49
C ARG A 117 3.23 17.10 14.90
N VAL A 118 2.46 17.73 14.03
CA VAL A 118 1.79 19.01 14.30
C VAL A 118 0.36 18.94 13.80
N GLY A 119 -0.58 19.40 14.61
CA GLY A 119 -2.00 19.32 14.33
C GLY A 119 -2.78 20.56 14.74
N VAL A 120 -4.03 20.61 14.26
CA VAL A 120 -4.99 21.67 14.56
C VAL A 120 -6.37 21.07 14.75
N VAL A 121 -7.11 21.58 15.72
CA VAL A 121 -8.49 21.19 16.00
C VAL A 121 -9.34 22.44 16.24
N LEU A 122 -10.50 22.48 15.59
CA LEU A 122 -11.54 23.46 15.91
C LEU A 122 -12.52 22.83 16.89
N ARG A 123 -12.59 23.35 18.10
CA ARG A 123 -13.52 22.88 19.14
C ARG A 123 -14.95 23.33 18.83
N GLU A 124 -15.94 22.60 19.34
CA GLU A 124 -17.36 22.97 19.24
C GLU A 124 -17.68 24.34 19.85
N SER A 125 -16.88 24.81 20.82
CA SER A 125 -16.94 26.15 21.38
C SER A 125 -16.54 27.27 20.40
N GLY A 126 -16.03 26.93 19.22
CA GLY A 126 -15.47 27.88 18.26
C GLY A 126 -14.05 28.31 18.59
N THR A 127 -13.34 27.58 19.46
CA THR A 127 -11.93 27.84 19.79
C THR A 127 -10.98 26.99 18.96
N LEU A 128 -9.90 27.60 18.47
CA LEU A 128 -8.85 26.92 17.71
C LEU A 128 -7.71 26.53 18.64
N HIS A 129 -7.28 25.28 18.56
CA HIS A 129 -6.14 24.77 19.30
C HIS A 129 -5.16 24.11 18.34
N PHE A 130 -3.88 24.32 18.55
CA PHE A 130 -2.83 23.56 17.87
C PHE A 130 -2.24 22.52 18.81
N LEU A 131 -1.79 21.42 18.23
CA LEU A 131 -1.15 20.32 18.95
C LEU A 131 0.23 20.10 18.35
N VAL A 132 1.20 19.81 19.22
CA VAL A 132 2.54 19.35 18.81
C VAL A 132 2.81 18.04 19.53
N ASN A 133 3.09 16.99 18.75
CA ASN A 133 3.30 15.63 19.25
C ASN A 133 2.17 15.11 20.15
N GLY A 134 0.92 15.47 19.84
CA GLY A 134 -0.26 15.11 20.63
C GLY A 134 -0.52 15.99 21.87
N ILE A 135 0.34 16.97 22.16
CA ILE A 135 0.18 17.90 23.29
C ILE A 135 -0.54 19.16 22.81
N ASP A 136 -1.70 19.46 23.40
CA ASP A 136 -2.45 20.70 23.18
C ASP A 136 -1.63 21.91 23.69
N GLN A 137 -1.40 22.87 22.79
CA GLN A 137 -0.61 24.07 23.05
C GLN A 137 -1.45 25.19 23.68
N GLY A 138 -2.75 24.98 23.86
CA GLY A 138 -3.70 25.94 24.42
C GLY A 138 -4.51 26.66 23.34
N GLU A 139 -5.37 27.57 23.80
CA GLU A 139 -6.25 28.34 22.91
C GLU A 139 -5.44 29.32 22.05
N ALA A 140 -5.54 29.18 20.73
CA ALA A 140 -4.85 30.02 19.76
C ALA A 140 -5.72 31.18 19.24
N ALA A 141 -7.03 30.95 19.13
CA ALA A 141 -8.01 31.93 18.67
C ALA A 141 -9.43 31.49 19.05
N THR A 142 -10.36 32.43 19.10
CA THR A 142 -11.78 32.20 19.42
C THR A 142 -12.69 32.70 18.29
N ASN A 143 -13.96 32.31 18.34
CA ASN A 143 -14.99 32.71 17.38
C ASN A 143 -14.67 32.32 15.92
N ILE A 144 -14.07 31.14 15.74
CA ILE A 144 -13.76 30.62 14.40
C ILE A 144 -15.05 30.10 13.74
N PRO A 145 -15.27 30.39 12.43
CA PRO A 145 -16.40 29.83 11.70
C PRO A 145 -16.40 28.29 11.69
N PRO A 146 -17.57 27.63 11.72
CA PRO A 146 -17.64 26.16 11.83
C PRO A 146 -17.19 25.41 10.58
N GLN A 147 -17.24 26.05 9.40
CA GLN A 147 -16.86 25.44 8.13
C GLN A 147 -15.49 25.94 7.69
N VAL A 148 -14.45 25.28 8.18
CA VAL A 148 -13.06 25.59 7.84
C VAL A 148 -12.34 24.36 7.30
N TYR A 149 -11.41 24.58 6.39
CA TYR A 149 -10.49 23.57 5.87
C TYR A 149 -9.19 23.63 6.67
N GLY A 150 -8.65 22.46 7.02
CA GLY A 150 -7.28 22.36 7.48
C GLY A 150 -6.32 22.70 6.35
N VAL A 151 -5.22 23.39 6.67
CA VAL A 151 -4.17 23.78 5.73
C VAL A 151 -2.80 23.49 6.35
N ILE A 152 -1.88 23.01 5.53
CA ILE A 152 -0.45 23.01 5.82
C ILE A 152 0.28 23.78 4.73
N ASP A 153 1.38 24.42 5.12
CA ASP A 153 2.31 25.06 4.21
C ASP A 153 3.67 24.39 4.37
N LEU A 154 4.07 23.61 3.36
CA LEU A 154 5.41 23.07 3.27
C LEU A 154 6.35 24.22 2.90
N TYR A 155 6.92 24.87 3.91
CA TYR A 155 7.84 25.99 3.78
C TYR A 155 9.25 25.61 4.24
N GLY A 156 10.26 26.38 3.84
CA GLY A 156 11.61 26.28 4.36
C GLY A 156 12.18 24.86 4.31
N GLN A 157 12.44 24.26 5.47
CA GLN A 157 12.98 22.92 5.62
C GLN A 157 11.97 21.80 5.36
N ALA A 158 10.66 22.00 5.56
CA ALA A 158 9.67 20.93 5.50
C ALA A 158 9.41 20.49 4.04
N ALA A 159 9.86 19.30 3.65
CA ALA A 159 9.74 18.82 2.27
C ALA A 159 8.56 17.87 2.06
N GLN A 160 8.15 17.14 3.11
CA GLN A 160 7.06 16.19 3.03
C GLN A 160 6.37 16.04 4.38
N ALA A 161 5.04 15.97 4.38
CA ALA A 161 4.25 15.69 5.57
C ALA A 161 3.04 14.81 5.24
N THR A 162 2.70 13.88 6.13
CA THR A 162 1.59 12.92 5.96
C THR A 162 0.56 13.08 7.06
N ILE A 163 -0.73 13.11 6.69
CA ILE A 163 -1.84 13.15 7.66
C ILE A 163 -1.77 11.93 8.58
N VAL A 164 -1.70 12.17 9.88
CA VAL A 164 -1.74 11.14 10.92
C VAL A 164 -3.16 10.61 11.03
N ASP A 165 -3.30 9.28 11.04
CA ASP A 165 -4.60 8.65 11.26
C ASP A 165 -4.79 8.30 12.73
N TYR A 166 -5.70 9.02 13.39
CA TYR A 166 -6.11 8.73 14.76
C TYR A 166 -7.09 7.56 14.87
N ASN A 167 -7.48 6.93 13.76
CA ASN A 167 -8.06 5.59 13.79
C ASN A 167 -7.02 4.50 14.11
N CYS A 168 -5.73 4.86 14.31
CA CYS A 168 -4.73 4.02 14.94
C CYS A 168 -4.78 4.20 16.48
N ILE A 169 -5.16 3.14 17.19
CA ILE A 169 -5.19 3.06 18.68
C ILE A 169 -3.80 3.32 19.32
N CYS A 170 -2.75 3.47 18.52
CA CYS A 170 -1.41 3.84 18.97
C CYS A 170 -1.30 5.25 19.63
N CYS A 171 -2.34 6.08 19.60
CA CYS A 171 -2.31 7.45 20.16
C CYS A 171 -3.14 7.64 21.45
N LEU A 172 -3.83 6.62 21.96
CA LEU A 172 -4.74 6.76 23.13
C LEU A 172 -4.07 6.57 24.49
N THR A 173 -2.74 6.57 24.58
CA THR A 173 -2.06 6.63 25.88
C THR A 173 -2.07 8.06 26.41
N SER A 174 -3.22 8.50 26.90
CA SER A 174 -3.30 9.53 27.94
C SER A 174 -4.39 9.10 28.92
N PRO A 175 -4.10 9.11 30.24
CA PRO A 175 -5.03 8.69 31.26
C PRO A 175 -6.05 9.80 31.44
N ASP A 176 -7.20 9.66 30.80
CA ASP A 176 -8.50 10.22 31.21
C ASP A 176 -9.35 10.46 29.97
N THR A 177 -10.31 9.56 29.69
CA THR A 177 -11.67 9.89 29.22
C THR A 177 -12.52 8.62 29.27
N THR A 178 -13.73 8.74 29.80
CA THR A 178 -14.61 7.67 30.25
C THR A 178 -15.25 6.83 29.13
N ALA A 179 -15.34 5.52 29.41
CA ALA A 179 -15.56 4.41 28.48
C ALA A 179 -16.95 4.30 27.78
N ASN A 180 -17.86 5.28 27.93
CA ASN A 180 -19.27 5.08 27.53
C ASN A 180 -19.72 5.81 26.25
N SER A 181 -18.88 6.61 25.60
CA SER A 181 -19.24 7.30 24.35
C SER A 181 -18.67 6.65 23.07
N LEU A 182 -17.86 5.59 23.21
CA LEU A 182 -17.15 4.95 22.09
C LEU A 182 -17.89 3.77 21.45
N ALA A 183 -19.05 3.35 21.98
CA ALA A 183 -19.67 2.08 21.58
C ALA A 183 -20.47 2.12 20.26
N SER A 184 -20.88 3.30 19.75
CA SER A 184 -21.77 3.40 18.57
C SER A 184 -21.09 3.81 17.26
N ILE A 185 -19.85 4.31 17.31
CA ILE A 185 -19.03 4.67 16.11
C ILE A 185 -18.05 3.52 15.75
N ASN A 186 -17.88 2.55 16.66
CA ASN A 186 -16.84 1.52 16.66
C ASN A 186 -16.98 0.38 15.62
N ARG A 187 -18.02 0.39 14.76
CA ARG A 187 -18.29 -0.76 13.86
C ARG A 187 -17.82 -0.59 12.41
N GLN A 188 -17.30 0.57 11.99
CA GLN A 188 -17.02 0.79 10.56
C GLN A 188 -15.62 1.27 10.18
N SER A 189 -14.75 1.73 11.09
CA SER A 189 -13.41 2.26 10.71
C SER A 189 -12.19 1.52 11.28
N HIS A 190 -12.37 0.46 12.07
CA HIS A 190 -11.29 -0.43 12.54
C HIS A 190 -11.10 -1.69 11.67
N SER A 191 -11.73 -1.77 10.50
CA SER A 191 -11.92 -3.05 9.79
C SER A 191 -11.17 -3.23 8.48
N ASP A 192 -10.55 -2.20 7.89
CA ASP A 192 -9.94 -2.33 6.56
C ASP A 192 -8.43 -2.61 6.63
N LEU A 193 -8.10 -3.91 6.70
CA LEU A 193 -6.74 -4.41 6.58
C LEU A 193 -6.27 -4.26 5.13
N HIS A 194 -5.17 -3.53 4.91
CA HIS A 194 -4.63 -3.27 3.58
C HIS A 194 -3.09 -3.25 3.59
N PHE A 195 -2.44 -3.28 2.43
CA PHE A 195 -1.00 -3.09 2.34
C PHE A 195 -0.59 -1.68 2.75
N HIS A 196 0.51 -1.57 3.48
CA HIS A 196 1.15 -0.34 3.91
C HIS A 196 1.84 0.35 2.72
N HIS A 197 2.03 1.66 2.84
CA HIS A 197 2.64 2.47 1.79
C HIS A 197 4.17 2.33 1.74
N VAL A 198 4.81 1.95 2.85
CA VAL A 198 6.21 1.53 2.88
C VAL A 198 6.29 0.12 2.33
N HIS A 199 7.03 -0.02 1.23
CA HIS A 199 7.21 -1.27 0.52
C HIS A 199 8.56 -1.25 -0.23
N GLY A 200 8.98 -2.41 -0.73
CA GLY A 200 10.21 -2.59 -1.48
C GLY A 200 10.24 -1.71 -2.74
N ARG A 201 11.44 -1.42 -3.22
CA ARG A 201 11.71 -0.51 -4.34
C ARG A 201 10.92 -0.86 -5.62
N ASN A 202 10.74 -2.15 -5.87
CA ASN A 202 10.09 -2.68 -7.06
C ASN A 202 8.60 -3.02 -6.83
N ALA A 203 8.13 -3.02 -5.59
CA ALA A 203 6.70 -3.16 -5.28
C ALA A 203 5.93 -1.86 -5.58
N ARG A 204 4.64 -2.01 -5.87
CA ARG A 204 3.66 -0.93 -5.99
C ARG A 204 2.35 -1.39 -5.35
N VAL A 205 1.80 -0.53 -4.50
CA VAL A 205 0.49 -0.75 -3.87
C VAL A 205 -0.56 0.09 -4.61
N SER A 206 -1.70 -0.54 -4.93
CA SER A 206 -2.80 0.04 -5.69
C SER A 206 -4.15 -0.43 -5.13
N ASN A 207 -5.26 -0.11 -5.81
CA ASN A 207 -6.61 -0.54 -5.43
C ASN A 207 -6.95 -0.18 -3.96
N GLY A 208 -6.70 1.08 -3.58
CA GLY A 208 -6.94 1.55 -2.22
C GLY A 208 -6.09 0.86 -1.14
N GLY A 209 -4.94 0.30 -1.49
CA GLY A 209 -4.09 -0.46 -0.56
C GLY A 209 -4.28 -1.97 -0.65
N ARG A 210 -5.24 -2.47 -1.43
CA ARG A 210 -5.58 -3.90 -1.41
C ARG A 210 -4.80 -4.75 -2.40
N THR A 211 -4.11 -4.14 -3.37
CA THR A 211 -3.36 -4.89 -4.39
C THR A 211 -1.90 -4.48 -4.37
N ALA A 212 -1.00 -5.46 -4.24
CA ALA A 212 0.43 -5.29 -4.34
C ALA A 212 0.93 -5.92 -5.64
N SER A 213 1.79 -5.22 -6.37
CA SER A 213 2.34 -5.69 -7.65
C SER A 213 3.81 -5.34 -7.81
N ARG A 214 4.53 -6.10 -8.63
CA ARG A 214 5.89 -5.82 -9.11
C ARG A 214 5.81 -5.51 -10.61
N PRO A 215 5.68 -4.24 -11.01
CA PRO A 215 5.29 -3.88 -12.38
C PRO A 215 6.25 -4.37 -13.46
N ARG A 216 7.55 -4.44 -13.18
CA ARG A 216 8.56 -4.93 -14.15
C ARG A 216 8.97 -6.37 -13.84
N ALA A 217 8.02 -7.22 -13.45
CA ALA A 217 8.29 -8.61 -13.05
C ALA A 217 9.06 -9.47 -14.08
N LEU A 218 9.08 -9.09 -15.36
CA LEU A 218 9.89 -9.77 -16.38
C LEU A 218 11.37 -9.33 -16.39
N GLY A 219 11.71 -8.19 -15.80
CA GLY A 219 13.05 -7.60 -15.82
C GLY A 219 13.75 -7.55 -14.45
N GLU A 220 12.99 -7.67 -13.37
CA GLU A 220 13.48 -7.80 -11.99
C GLU A 220 12.88 -9.07 -11.37
N PHE A 221 13.36 -9.53 -10.20
CA PHE A 221 12.84 -10.72 -9.49
C PHE A 221 12.64 -10.50 -7.97
N ASN A 222 13.03 -9.36 -7.44
CA ASN A 222 13.08 -9.09 -5.99
C ASN A 222 12.86 -7.59 -5.70
N ASP A 223 13.24 -7.13 -4.50
CA ASP A 223 12.99 -5.80 -3.92
C ASP A 223 11.50 -5.44 -3.85
N ALA A 224 10.62 -6.41 -3.58
CA ALA A 224 9.17 -6.20 -3.64
C ALA A 224 8.39 -6.72 -2.42
N ILE A 225 9.00 -6.57 -1.25
CA ILE A 225 8.38 -6.81 0.04
C ILE A 225 7.27 -5.77 0.29
N VAL A 226 6.10 -6.22 0.70
CA VAL A 226 4.97 -5.40 1.17
C VAL A 226 4.52 -5.88 2.55
N MET A 227 4.01 -4.98 3.37
CA MET A 227 3.52 -5.30 4.72
C MET A 227 2.09 -4.82 4.88
N SER A 228 1.34 -5.36 5.84
CA SER A 228 0.05 -4.82 6.26
C SER A 228 0.20 -3.46 6.94
N ASN A 229 -0.82 -2.61 6.83
CA ASN A 229 -0.88 -1.29 7.46
C ASN A 229 -1.06 -1.29 8.99
N ARG A 230 -1.43 -2.43 9.55
CA ARG A 230 -1.59 -2.63 10.99
C ARG A 230 -1.26 -4.08 11.35
N SER A 231 -1.04 -4.34 12.64
CA SER A 231 -0.93 -5.71 13.13
C SER A 231 -2.26 -6.46 12.98
N LEU A 232 -2.18 -7.79 12.94
CA LEU A 232 -3.34 -8.65 13.05
C LEU A 232 -4.02 -8.45 14.41
N ASN A 233 -5.35 -8.42 14.39
CA ASN A 233 -6.12 -8.59 15.62
C ASN A 233 -6.06 -10.05 16.07
N GLU A 234 -6.46 -10.30 17.32
CA GLU A 234 -6.56 -11.67 17.82
C GLU A 234 -7.46 -12.51 16.91
N ASP A 235 -6.91 -13.66 16.51
CA ASP A 235 -7.60 -14.66 15.70
C ASP A 235 -8.03 -14.19 14.29
N GLU A 236 -7.49 -13.05 13.83
CA GLU A 236 -7.70 -12.50 12.49
C GLU A 236 -6.83 -13.21 11.43
N MET A 237 -7.43 -13.52 10.29
CA MET A 237 -6.74 -14.06 9.13
C MET A 237 -6.41 -12.95 8.13
N PHE A 238 -5.15 -12.89 7.70
CA PHE A 238 -4.75 -12.14 6.51
C PHE A 238 -4.63 -13.10 5.34
N ALA A 239 -5.33 -12.82 4.24
CA ALA A 239 -5.32 -13.67 3.06
C ALA A 239 -5.13 -12.86 1.79
N VAL A 240 -4.34 -13.38 0.87
CA VAL A 240 -4.08 -12.79 -0.45
C VAL A 240 -4.36 -13.79 -1.56
N VAL A 241 -5.01 -13.33 -2.63
CA VAL A 241 -5.12 -14.08 -3.88
C VAL A 241 -3.93 -13.75 -4.78
N VAL A 242 -3.32 -14.77 -5.38
CA VAL A 242 -2.25 -14.60 -6.36
C VAL A 242 -2.87 -14.23 -7.71
N GLU A 243 -2.67 -13.00 -8.16
CA GLU A 243 -3.29 -12.50 -9.40
C GLU A 243 -2.41 -12.65 -10.63
N LYS A 244 -1.09 -12.70 -10.44
CA LYS A 244 -0.15 -12.81 -11.57
C LYS A 244 1.13 -13.52 -11.18
N ILE A 245 1.48 -14.53 -11.99
CA ILE A 245 2.75 -15.25 -11.97
C ILE A 245 3.48 -15.04 -13.31
N VAL A 246 4.80 -14.97 -13.28
CA VAL A 246 5.69 -14.95 -14.46
C VAL A 246 6.57 -16.21 -14.48
N ASP A 247 6.87 -16.73 -15.66
CA ASP A 247 7.56 -18.01 -15.86
C ASP A 247 9.10 -17.90 -15.99
N ARG A 248 9.64 -16.68 -15.94
CA ARG A 248 11.06 -16.40 -16.16
C ARG A 248 11.98 -16.79 -14.99
N TRP A 249 11.46 -16.82 -13.77
CA TRP A 249 12.25 -16.90 -12.55
C TRP A 249 12.04 -18.21 -11.80
N SER A 250 12.94 -18.53 -10.87
CA SER A 250 12.78 -19.62 -9.90
C SER A 250 12.41 -19.04 -8.53
N GLY A 251 11.66 -19.81 -7.75
CA GLY A 251 11.04 -19.32 -6.51
C GLY A 251 9.79 -18.50 -6.81
N SER A 252 8.75 -18.59 -6.00
CA SER A 252 7.47 -17.91 -6.27
C SER A 252 7.19 -16.74 -5.33
N ILE A 253 6.67 -17.00 -4.14
CA ILE A 253 6.21 -15.99 -3.19
C ILE A 253 6.74 -16.36 -1.81
N GLU A 254 7.11 -15.36 -1.02
CA GLU A 254 7.40 -15.55 0.39
C GLU A 254 6.28 -14.90 1.19
N ALA A 255 5.82 -15.57 2.25
CA ALA A 255 4.74 -15.08 3.09
C ALA A 255 5.08 -15.26 4.56
N GLY A 256 4.81 -14.26 5.39
CA GLY A 256 5.19 -14.30 6.79
C GLY A 256 4.59 -13.20 7.63
N VAL A 257 5.07 -13.07 8.86
CA VAL A 257 4.70 -12.01 9.79
C VAL A 257 5.94 -11.48 10.51
N THR A 258 5.94 -10.20 10.84
CA THR A 258 7.00 -9.54 11.61
C THR A 258 6.43 -8.80 12.83
N ALA A 259 7.17 -8.72 13.92
CA ALA A 259 6.80 -7.87 15.07
C ALA A 259 7.24 -6.41 14.89
N ILE A 260 8.01 -6.12 13.84
CA ILE A 260 8.56 -4.80 13.55
C ILE A 260 7.50 -3.98 12.82
N ARG A 261 7.39 -2.70 13.16
CA ARG A 261 6.42 -1.82 12.50
C ARG A 261 6.89 -1.50 11.07
N PRO A 262 5.96 -1.30 10.12
CA PRO A 262 6.31 -0.96 8.76
C PRO A 262 7.22 0.26 8.59
N GLU A 263 7.07 1.28 9.44
CA GLU A 263 7.90 2.49 9.45
C GLU A 263 9.30 2.29 10.05
N ASP A 264 9.50 1.26 10.86
CA ASP A 264 10.76 0.98 11.57
C ASP A 264 11.59 -0.07 10.82
N LEU A 265 11.01 -0.72 9.80
CA LEU A 265 11.66 -1.80 9.06
C LEU A 265 12.41 -1.28 7.82
N GLU A 266 13.72 -1.45 7.81
CA GLU A 266 14.52 -1.31 6.60
C GLU A 266 14.32 -2.54 5.70
N LEU A 267 13.67 -2.36 4.55
CA LEU A 267 13.31 -3.46 3.67
C LEU A 267 14.53 -3.94 2.85
N PRO A 268 14.99 -5.19 3.04
CA PRO A 268 16.06 -5.76 2.22
C PRO A 268 15.52 -6.16 0.84
N GLY A 269 16.40 -6.73 0.01
CA GLY A 269 16.03 -7.14 -1.34
C GLY A 269 15.12 -8.37 -1.40
N THR A 270 15.11 -9.21 -0.37
CA THR A 270 14.24 -10.39 -0.27
C THR A 270 13.84 -10.62 1.18
N MET A 271 12.67 -11.21 1.44
CA MET A 271 12.16 -11.41 2.80
C MET A 271 13.07 -12.28 3.65
N THR A 272 13.75 -13.27 3.06
CA THR A 272 14.71 -14.14 3.75
C THR A 272 15.88 -13.40 4.40
N ASP A 273 16.20 -12.19 3.95
CA ASP A 273 17.27 -11.37 4.50
C ASP A 273 16.83 -10.57 5.74
N LEU A 274 15.55 -10.64 6.13
CA LEU A 274 15.08 -10.07 7.39
C LEU A 274 15.61 -10.90 8.57
N ASP A 275 16.38 -10.27 9.44
CA ASP A 275 17.15 -10.92 10.51
C ASP A 275 16.63 -10.63 11.93
N HIS A 276 15.50 -9.91 12.05
CA HIS A 276 14.93 -9.51 13.33
C HIS A 276 13.40 -9.75 13.37
N ASP A 277 12.94 -10.33 14.48
CA ASP A 277 11.53 -10.61 14.84
C ASP A 277 10.59 -10.94 13.67
N THR A 278 11.03 -11.80 12.75
CA THR A 278 10.29 -12.14 11.52
C THR A 278 10.20 -13.65 11.35
N TRP A 279 8.99 -14.15 11.11
CA TRP A 279 8.67 -15.55 10.84
C TRP A 279 8.05 -15.68 9.46
N MET A 280 8.54 -16.60 8.64
CA MET A 280 8.13 -16.69 7.24
C MET A 280 8.14 -18.11 6.70
N LEU A 281 7.43 -18.30 5.61
CA LEU A 281 7.46 -19.46 4.74
C LEU A 281 8.08 -19.05 3.39
N SER A 282 9.11 -19.78 2.97
CA SER A 282 9.74 -19.66 1.65
C SER A 282 9.86 -21.07 1.05
N GLY A 283 9.22 -21.28 -0.10
CA GLY A 283 8.93 -22.64 -0.61
C GLY A 283 8.20 -23.47 0.45
N SER A 284 8.75 -24.63 0.80
CA SER A 284 8.27 -25.50 1.89
C SER A 284 9.03 -25.33 3.23
N SER A 285 9.82 -24.27 3.39
CA SER A 285 10.68 -24.05 4.57
C SER A 285 10.15 -22.93 5.44
N VAL A 286 9.84 -23.23 6.70
CA VAL A 286 9.51 -22.22 7.72
C VAL A 286 10.81 -21.69 8.31
N MET A 287 10.95 -20.38 8.36
CA MET A 287 12.15 -19.68 8.77
C MET A 287 11.82 -18.61 9.81
N GLN A 288 12.78 -18.32 10.69
CA GLN A 288 12.76 -17.18 11.60
C GLN A 288 14.09 -16.45 11.51
N ASN A 289 14.05 -15.15 11.28
CA ASN A 289 15.24 -14.29 11.21
C ASN A 289 16.31 -14.84 10.24
N GLY A 290 15.88 -15.23 9.04
CA GLY A 290 16.72 -15.84 8.00
C GLY A 290 17.20 -17.28 8.29
N GLN A 291 16.88 -17.88 9.44
CA GLN A 291 17.28 -19.24 9.81
C GLN A 291 16.12 -20.23 9.66
N THR A 292 16.37 -21.38 9.06
CA THR A 292 15.35 -22.44 8.90
C THR A 292 14.99 -23.07 10.24
N LEU A 293 13.70 -23.00 10.60
CA LEU A 293 13.12 -23.68 11.76
C LEU A 293 12.58 -25.07 11.41
N LYS A 294 11.92 -25.19 10.25
CA LYS A 294 11.23 -26.42 9.82
C LYS A 294 11.34 -26.56 8.31
N GLN A 295 11.66 -27.76 7.84
CA GLN A 295 11.66 -28.12 6.42
C GLN A 295 10.47 -29.04 6.10
N ASN A 296 10.10 -29.12 4.82
CA ASN A 296 9.00 -29.95 4.32
C ASN A 296 7.67 -29.64 5.03
N TYR A 297 7.37 -28.34 5.21
CA TYR A 297 6.07 -27.91 5.70
C TYR A 297 4.96 -28.31 4.71
N GLY A 298 3.74 -28.48 5.20
CA GLY A 298 2.61 -29.00 4.43
C GLY A 298 2.13 -28.10 3.28
N LEU A 299 2.68 -26.89 3.18
CA LEU A 299 2.49 -25.95 2.09
C LEU A 299 3.84 -25.63 1.45
N ASP A 300 3.92 -25.76 0.13
CA ASP A 300 5.04 -25.31 -0.67
C ASP A 300 4.62 -24.12 -1.55
N LEU A 301 5.09 -22.92 -1.18
CA LEU A 301 4.76 -21.69 -1.89
C LEU A 301 5.28 -21.65 -3.33
N ASP A 302 6.30 -22.46 -3.68
CA ASP A 302 6.81 -22.52 -5.05
C ASP A 302 5.87 -23.25 -6.02
N THR A 303 4.92 -24.02 -5.49
CA THR A 303 3.92 -24.72 -6.29
C THR A 303 2.67 -23.88 -6.58
N VAL A 304 2.51 -22.76 -5.89
CA VAL A 304 1.31 -21.92 -5.95
C VAL A 304 1.13 -21.31 -7.33
N GLN A 305 -0.11 -21.35 -7.84
CA GLN A 305 -0.48 -20.85 -9.17
C GLN A 305 -1.38 -19.60 -9.07
N THR A 306 -1.52 -18.90 -10.20
CA THR A 306 -2.47 -17.78 -10.31
C THR A 306 -3.89 -18.26 -9.97
N GLY A 307 -4.57 -17.50 -9.12
CA GLY A 307 -5.91 -17.79 -8.60
C GLY A 307 -5.93 -18.41 -7.20
N ALA A 308 -4.81 -18.97 -6.71
CA ALA A 308 -4.75 -19.54 -5.37
C ALA A 308 -4.79 -18.46 -4.28
N VAL A 309 -5.36 -18.80 -3.12
CA VAL A 309 -5.47 -17.93 -1.96
C VAL A 309 -4.55 -18.42 -0.85
N ILE A 310 -3.57 -17.60 -0.49
CA ILE A 310 -2.65 -17.86 0.62
C ILE A 310 -3.15 -17.08 1.83
N GLY A 311 -3.47 -17.78 2.92
CA GLY A 311 -3.82 -17.21 4.21
C GLY A 311 -2.72 -17.38 5.24
N MET A 312 -2.64 -16.47 6.19
CA MET A 312 -1.81 -16.55 7.38
C MET A 312 -2.62 -16.08 8.59
N LYS A 313 -2.51 -16.81 9.69
CA LYS A 313 -3.22 -16.50 10.94
C LYS A 313 -2.32 -16.79 12.13
N ARG A 314 -2.24 -15.80 13.04
CA ARG A 314 -1.69 -16.00 14.38
C ARG A 314 -2.83 -16.46 15.30
N HIS A 315 -2.70 -17.66 15.84
CA HIS A 315 -3.66 -18.20 16.80
C HIS A 315 -3.43 -17.63 18.21
N VAL A 316 -4.44 -17.77 19.07
CA VAL A 316 -4.43 -17.27 20.46
C VAL A 316 -3.30 -17.88 21.28
N ASP A 317 -2.95 -19.13 21.02
CA ASP A 317 -1.83 -19.85 21.66
C ASP A 317 -0.44 -19.38 21.20
N GLY A 318 -0.37 -18.41 20.29
CA GLY A 318 0.87 -17.86 19.77
C GLY A 318 1.50 -18.69 18.65
N THR A 319 0.77 -19.64 18.07
CA THR A 319 1.20 -20.36 16.86
C THR A 319 0.86 -19.59 15.58
N LEU A 320 1.68 -19.78 14.55
CA LEU A 320 1.44 -19.30 13.18
C LEU A 320 1.02 -20.47 12.31
N HIS A 321 -0.10 -20.31 11.61
CA HIS A 321 -0.61 -21.26 10.63
C HIS A 321 -0.72 -20.59 9.26
N TYR A 322 -0.41 -21.34 8.20
CA TYR A 322 -0.69 -20.95 6.82
C TYR A 322 -1.86 -21.74 6.26
N TYR A 323 -2.62 -21.09 5.38
CA TYR A 323 -3.80 -21.65 4.75
C TYR A 323 -3.63 -21.57 3.24
N LEU A 324 -4.06 -22.61 2.52
CA LEU A 324 -4.14 -22.59 1.05
C LEU A 324 -5.59 -22.87 0.65
N ASP A 325 -6.20 -21.92 -0.07
CA ASP A 325 -7.59 -21.99 -0.51
C ASP A 325 -8.58 -22.27 0.62
N GLY A 326 -8.27 -21.75 1.81
CA GLY A 326 -9.05 -21.91 3.04
C GLY A 326 -8.73 -23.16 3.86
N GLU A 327 -7.89 -24.07 3.37
CA GLU A 327 -7.46 -25.26 4.11
C GLU A 327 -6.25 -24.96 5.00
N ASP A 328 -6.37 -25.20 6.31
CA ASP A 328 -5.28 -25.07 7.28
C ASP A 328 -4.19 -26.12 7.03
N LYS A 329 -2.94 -25.68 6.90
CA LYS A 329 -1.76 -26.54 6.68
C LYS A 329 -1.01 -26.86 7.97
N GLY A 330 -1.59 -26.52 9.11
CA GLY A 330 -1.13 -26.85 10.45
C GLY A 330 -0.06 -25.89 10.97
N GLU A 331 0.47 -26.21 12.15
CA GLU A 331 1.43 -25.34 12.83
C GLU A 331 2.74 -25.19 12.03
N ALA A 332 3.04 -23.95 11.65
CA ALA A 332 4.31 -23.58 11.04
C ALA A 332 5.39 -23.35 12.10
N CYS A 333 5.09 -22.54 13.11
CA CYS A 333 5.95 -22.25 14.26
C CYS A 333 5.13 -21.68 15.44
N SER A 334 5.73 -21.69 16.64
CA SER A 334 5.14 -21.21 17.88
C SER A 334 5.89 -20.03 18.50
N GLY A 335 5.27 -19.34 19.45
CA GLY A 335 5.93 -18.32 20.29
C GLY A 335 5.90 -16.92 19.69
N LEU A 336 4.95 -16.62 18.80
CA LEU A 336 4.82 -15.30 18.19
C LEU A 336 4.32 -14.26 19.20
N PRO A 337 4.85 -13.02 19.16
CA PRO A 337 4.32 -11.91 19.95
C PRO A 337 2.91 -11.54 19.50
N LEU A 338 2.14 -10.84 20.34
CA LEU A 338 0.73 -10.49 20.05
C LEU A 338 0.57 -9.59 18.82
N ASN A 339 1.43 -8.57 18.71
CA ASN A 339 1.34 -7.55 17.67
C ASN A 339 2.27 -7.91 16.51
N VAL A 340 1.76 -8.67 15.54
CA VAL A 340 2.50 -9.03 14.32
C VAL A 340 1.83 -8.49 13.06
N PHE A 341 2.64 -8.06 12.11
CA PHE A 341 2.27 -7.49 10.83
C PHE A 341 2.50 -8.52 9.72
N PRO A 342 1.48 -8.89 8.95
CA PRO A 342 1.64 -9.64 7.71
C PRO A 342 2.65 -9.02 6.76
N VAL A 343 3.48 -9.87 6.17
CA VAL A 343 4.50 -9.53 5.18
C VAL A 343 4.36 -10.48 4.01
N ILE A 344 4.41 -9.94 2.80
CA ILE A 344 4.46 -10.70 1.55
C ILE A 344 5.64 -10.17 0.74
N ASP A 345 6.43 -11.07 0.18
CA ASP A 345 7.43 -10.72 -0.82
C ASP A 345 7.02 -11.25 -2.19
N LEU A 346 6.86 -10.33 -3.13
CA LEU A 346 6.61 -10.62 -4.53
C LEU A 346 7.93 -11.00 -5.21
N TYR A 347 8.56 -12.06 -4.71
CA TYR A 347 9.82 -12.58 -5.21
C TYR A 347 9.61 -13.35 -6.53
N GLY A 348 10.71 -13.73 -7.21
CA GLY A 348 10.77 -14.68 -8.31
C GLY A 348 9.60 -14.61 -9.30
N GLN A 349 8.76 -15.64 -9.29
CA GLN A 349 7.64 -15.78 -10.20
C GLN A 349 6.41 -14.97 -9.79
N CYS A 350 6.20 -14.67 -8.51
CA CYS A 350 5.03 -13.93 -8.07
C CYS A 350 5.17 -12.44 -8.44
N ALA A 351 4.20 -11.93 -9.21
CA ALA A 351 4.21 -10.57 -9.73
C ALA A 351 3.10 -9.70 -9.16
N GLN A 352 1.99 -10.28 -8.68
CA GLN A 352 0.86 -9.52 -8.15
C GLN A 352 -0.01 -10.35 -7.22
N VAL A 353 -0.45 -9.73 -6.13
CA VAL A 353 -1.40 -10.30 -5.18
C VAL A 353 -2.43 -9.24 -4.73
N SER A 354 -3.61 -9.69 -4.32
CA SER A 354 -4.64 -8.82 -3.73
C SER A 354 -5.18 -9.39 -2.43
N ILE A 355 -5.43 -8.53 -1.43
CA ILE A 355 -6.04 -8.93 -0.16
C ILE A 355 -7.49 -9.37 -0.39
N VAL A 356 -7.82 -10.55 0.10
CA VAL A 356 -9.17 -11.11 0.04
C VAL A 356 -10.00 -10.52 1.17
N SER A 357 -11.12 -9.89 0.82
CA SER A 357 -12.04 -9.33 1.83
C SER A 357 -12.84 -10.42 2.53
N PRO A 358 -13.14 -10.29 3.84
CA PRO A 358 -13.95 -11.25 4.58
C PRO A 358 -15.34 -11.51 3.97
N THR A 359 -15.87 -10.59 3.17
CA THR A 359 -17.18 -10.68 2.50
C THR A 359 -17.20 -11.58 1.26
N GLN A 360 -16.05 -12.10 0.81
CA GLN A 360 -15.95 -13.05 -0.30
C GLN A 360 -15.62 -14.49 0.14
N ARG A 361 -15.72 -14.81 1.44
CA ARG A 361 -15.62 -16.20 1.90
C ARG A 361 -16.81 -17.01 1.37
N PRO A 362 -16.60 -18.15 0.70
CA PRO A 362 -17.60 -19.21 0.70
C PRO A 362 -17.95 -19.54 2.16
N PRO A 363 -19.22 -19.85 2.48
CA PRO A 363 -19.62 -20.15 3.85
C PRO A 363 -18.74 -21.28 4.39
N GLU A 364 -18.09 -21.04 5.53
CA GLU A 364 -17.34 -22.08 6.23
C GLU A 364 -18.29 -23.22 6.59
N PRO A 365 -17.91 -24.49 6.34
CA PRO A 365 -18.66 -25.60 6.88
C PRO A 365 -18.60 -25.50 8.40
N ALA A 366 -19.77 -25.46 9.03
CA ALA A 366 -19.90 -25.40 10.49
C ALA A 366 -19.03 -26.48 11.14
N SER A 367 -18.13 -26.06 12.02
CA SER A 367 -17.38 -26.95 12.90
C SER A 367 -18.36 -27.66 13.83
N ASN A 368 -18.64 -28.94 13.53
CA ASN A 368 -19.40 -29.83 14.40
C ASN A 368 -18.54 -30.25 15.59
N GLU A 369 -18.44 -29.40 16.61
CA GLU A 369 -18.14 -29.88 17.96
C GLU A 369 -19.40 -30.49 18.58
N ASN A 370 -19.60 -31.78 18.32
CA ASN A 370 -20.20 -32.70 19.30
C ASN A 370 -20.04 -34.14 18.81
N SER A 371 -19.00 -34.81 19.33
CA SER A 371 -18.89 -36.26 19.28
C SER A 371 -19.68 -36.87 20.43
N CYS A 372 -20.80 -37.51 20.13
CA CYS A 372 -21.29 -38.65 20.91
C CYS A 372 -22.16 -39.54 20.02
N SER A 373 -21.58 -40.70 19.70
CA SER A 373 -22.16 -41.97 19.26
C SER A 373 -23.69 -42.13 19.35
N GLN A 374 -24.32 -42.55 18.25
CA GLN A 374 -25.19 -43.73 18.21
C GLN A 374 -25.47 -44.18 16.76
N THR A 375 -25.36 -45.49 16.58
CA THR A 375 -25.63 -46.29 15.37
C THR A 375 -27.06 -46.17 14.84
N LEU A 376 -27.24 -46.21 13.51
CA LEU A 376 -28.12 -47.15 12.78
C LEU A 376 -28.09 -46.95 11.25
N TYR A 377 -28.16 -48.08 10.55
CA TYR A 377 -28.21 -48.30 9.11
C TYR A 377 -29.39 -47.62 8.38
N SER A 378 -29.19 -47.20 7.13
CA SER A 378 -29.99 -47.66 5.96
C SER A 378 -29.56 -47.02 4.62
N HIS A 379 -29.89 -47.75 3.56
CA HIS A 379 -29.41 -47.75 2.18
C HIS A 379 -30.01 -46.68 1.22
N ALA A 380 -29.35 -46.61 0.05
CA ALA A 380 -29.87 -46.31 -1.32
C ALA A 380 -29.98 -44.82 -1.71
N GLU A 381 -29.72 -44.36 -2.94
CA GLU A 381 -29.33 -44.98 -4.23
C GLU A 381 -28.82 -43.86 -5.17
N GLU A 382 -28.15 -44.29 -6.25
CA GLU A 382 -27.54 -43.51 -7.34
C GLU A 382 -28.52 -42.58 -8.08
N PHE A 383 -28.03 -41.45 -8.64
CA PHE A 383 -28.48 -40.95 -9.95
C PHE A 383 -27.48 -39.96 -10.57
N ILE A 384 -26.92 -40.33 -11.73
CA ILE A 384 -26.15 -39.47 -12.65
C ILE A 384 -27.10 -39.04 -13.78
N PRO A 385 -26.94 -37.84 -14.35
CA PRO A 385 -26.89 -37.80 -15.82
C PRO A 385 -25.78 -36.90 -16.38
N GLN A 386 -25.01 -37.49 -17.31
CA GLN A 386 -24.15 -36.80 -18.27
C GLN A 386 -24.99 -36.24 -19.43
N THR A 387 -24.59 -35.09 -19.98
CA THR A 387 -24.71 -34.83 -21.42
C THR A 387 -23.60 -33.86 -21.84
N VAL A 388 -22.72 -34.36 -22.71
CA VAL A 388 -21.60 -33.65 -23.35
C VAL A 388 -22.07 -33.22 -24.74
N ILE A 389 -21.89 -31.95 -25.09
CA ILE A 389 -21.98 -31.45 -26.46
C ILE A 389 -20.56 -31.02 -26.88
N PRO A 390 -19.99 -31.53 -27.97
CA PRO A 390 -18.68 -31.10 -28.46
C PRO A 390 -18.81 -29.81 -29.27
N CYS A 391 -18.03 -28.79 -28.92
CA CYS A 391 -17.85 -27.59 -29.74
C CYS A 391 -16.51 -27.69 -30.49
N GLU A 392 -16.55 -27.65 -31.82
CA GLU A 392 -15.36 -27.57 -32.66
C GLU A 392 -14.60 -26.25 -32.42
N PRO A 393 -13.25 -26.23 -32.53
CA PRO A 393 -12.47 -25.01 -32.40
C PRO A 393 -12.70 -24.08 -33.61
N PRO A 394 -12.77 -22.75 -33.41
CA PRO A 394 -12.94 -21.81 -34.50
C PRO A 394 -11.71 -21.81 -35.41
N SER A 395 -11.96 -21.77 -36.72
CA SER A 395 -10.94 -21.71 -37.77
C SER A 395 -9.99 -20.52 -37.56
N THR A 396 -8.68 -20.78 -37.47
CA THR A 396 -7.63 -19.76 -37.42
C THR A 396 -7.47 -19.10 -38.79
N GLN A 397 -8.24 -18.04 -39.04
CA GLN A 397 -7.94 -17.16 -40.17
C GLN A 397 -6.66 -16.38 -39.85
N LEU A 398 -5.68 -16.48 -40.75
CA LEU A 398 -4.44 -15.71 -40.63
C LEU A 398 -4.75 -14.23 -40.96
N LEU A 399 -5.05 -13.45 -39.92
CA LEU A 399 -5.43 -12.04 -40.04
C LEU A 399 -4.23 -11.11 -40.28
N HIS A 400 -3.02 -11.56 -39.93
CA HIS A 400 -1.80 -10.75 -40.00
C HIS A 400 -0.74 -11.36 -40.92
N ARG A 401 -0.04 -10.49 -41.66
CA ARG A 401 1.18 -10.83 -42.39
C ARG A 401 2.33 -9.97 -41.88
N LEU A 402 3.57 -10.46 -42.02
CA LEU A 402 4.74 -9.65 -41.71
C LEU A 402 4.93 -8.56 -42.78
N SER A 403 5.37 -7.39 -42.34
CA SER A 403 5.74 -6.28 -43.20
C SER A 403 6.92 -6.69 -44.08
N PRO A 404 6.92 -6.34 -45.39
CA PRO A 404 8.09 -6.54 -46.24
C PRO A 404 9.26 -5.62 -45.85
N PHE A 405 9.01 -4.60 -45.02
CA PHE A 405 10.05 -3.74 -44.46
C PHE A 405 10.52 -4.34 -43.13
N CYS A 406 11.77 -4.80 -43.10
CA CYS A 406 12.41 -5.34 -41.91
C CYS A 406 13.80 -4.73 -41.69
N GLY A 407 14.36 -4.96 -40.51
CA GLY A 407 15.72 -4.57 -40.18
C GLY A 407 16.74 -5.22 -41.12
N LYS A 408 17.86 -4.54 -41.34
CA LYS A 408 18.89 -4.92 -42.34
C LYS A 408 19.46 -6.33 -42.16
N ASN A 409 19.30 -6.92 -40.98
CA ASN A 409 19.85 -8.24 -40.64
C ASN A 409 18.79 -9.35 -40.58
N ILE A 410 17.60 -9.08 -41.15
CA ILE A 410 16.50 -10.04 -41.26
C ILE A 410 16.21 -10.35 -42.73
N THR A 411 15.92 -11.61 -43.02
CA THR A 411 15.31 -12.08 -44.27
C THR A 411 13.99 -12.76 -43.93
N ILE A 412 12.92 -12.36 -44.61
CA ILE A 412 11.59 -12.96 -44.47
C ILE A 412 11.34 -13.82 -45.71
N GLU A 413 11.14 -15.11 -45.52
CA GLU A 413 10.82 -16.03 -46.61
C GLU A 413 9.34 -15.90 -47.03
N PRO A 414 8.96 -16.32 -48.24
CA PRO A 414 7.55 -16.32 -48.67
C PRO A 414 6.61 -17.16 -47.78
N SER A 415 7.17 -18.10 -47.02
CA SER A 415 6.48 -18.91 -45.99
C SER A 415 6.13 -18.14 -44.71
N GLY A 416 6.65 -16.92 -44.54
CA GLY A 416 6.58 -16.15 -43.29
C GLY A 416 7.70 -16.45 -42.30
N LEU A 417 8.60 -17.39 -42.62
CA LEU A 417 9.74 -17.71 -41.76
C LEU A 417 10.74 -16.57 -41.73
N ILE A 418 11.09 -16.13 -40.50
CA ILE A 418 12.04 -15.06 -40.26
C ILE A 418 13.42 -15.65 -39.98
N ARG A 419 14.43 -15.26 -40.78
CA ARG A 419 15.83 -15.64 -40.55
C ARG A 419 16.67 -14.42 -40.24
N ARG A 420 17.46 -14.51 -39.16
CA ARG A 420 18.47 -13.52 -38.80
C ARG A 420 19.83 -13.90 -39.36
N ASN A 421 20.56 -12.94 -39.91
CA ASN A 421 21.94 -13.14 -40.32
C ASN A 421 22.86 -13.36 -39.09
N LYS A 422 23.56 -14.50 -39.05
CA LYS A 422 24.40 -14.93 -37.91
C LYS A 422 25.65 -14.07 -37.70
N GLN A 423 26.08 -13.29 -38.70
CA GLN A 423 27.32 -12.52 -38.62
C GLN A 423 27.16 -11.12 -37.99
N GLN A 424 25.93 -10.65 -37.78
CA GLN A 424 25.68 -9.33 -37.19
C GLN A 424 24.57 -9.38 -36.13
N PRO A 425 24.87 -9.07 -34.85
CA PRO A 425 23.89 -9.20 -33.78
C PRO A 425 22.86 -8.05 -33.73
N ASN A 426 23.07 -6.92 -34.39
CA ASN A 426 22.17 -5.77 -34.25
C ASN A 426 21.13 -5.72 -35.41
N ASN A 427 20.15 -4.82 -35.35
CA ASN A 427 19.21 -4.53 -36.45
C ASN A 427 18.27 -5.68 -36.87
N GLY A 428 17.86 -6.54 -35.91
CA GLY A 428 17.00 -7.70 -36.12
C GLY A 428 15.48 -7.44 -35.97
N LEU A 429 14.98 -6.32 -36.47
CA LEU A 429 13.56 -5.92 -36.26
C LEU A 429 12.65 -6.44 -37.37
N VAL A 430 11.46 -6.89 -37.01
CA VAL A 430 10.36 -7.21 -37.94
C VAL A 430 9.07 -6.57 -37.43
N PHE A 431 8.21 -6.18 -38.35
CA PHE A 431 6.93 -5.54 -38.05
C PHE A 431 5.80 -6.38 -38.64
N THR A 432 4.62 -6.33 -38.05
CA THR A 432 3.39 -6.73 -38.74
C THR A 432 3.07 -5.71 -39.84
N ALA A 433 2.43 -6.14 -40.92
CA ALA A 433 2.03 -5.25 -42.01
C ALA A 433 0.87 -4.31 -41.62
N LEU A 434 0.12 -4.67 -40.58
CA LEU A 434 -0.98 -3.90 -40.01
C LEU A 434 -0.82 -3.78 -38.48
N PRO A 435 -1.36 -2.71 -37.86
CA PRO A 435 -1.43 -2.61 -36.39
C PRO A 435 -2.22 -3.78 -35.78
N LEU A 436 -1.81 -4.25 -34.60
CA LEU A 436 -2.54 -5.26 -33.82
C LEU A 436 -3.79 -4.62 -33.19
N GLY A 437 -4.97 -5.17 -33.47
CA GLY A 437 -6.24 -4.69 -32.96
C GLY A 437 -6.47 -5.03 -31.48
N VAL A 438 -7.50 -4.40 -30.89
CA VAL A 438 -7.99 -4.77 -29.55
C VAL A 438 -8.47 -6.22 -29.59
N ASP A 439 -8.05 -7.03 -28.61
CA ASP A 439 -8.35 -8.47 -28.48
C ASP A 439 -7.75 -9.39 -29.57
N GLU A 440 -6.78 -8.92 -30.36
CA GLU A 440 -6.04 -9.76 -31.29
C GLU A 440 -4.74 -10.31 -30.67
N LEU A 441 -4.46 -11.59 -30.93
CA LEU A 441 -3.24 -12.27 -30.49
C LEU A 441 -2.26 -12.40 -31.66
N LEU A 442 -1.06 -11.82 -31.51
CA LEU A 442 0.08 -12.10 -32.39
C LEU A 442 0.96 -13.17 -31.74
N GLU A 443 0.94 -14.37 -32.30
CA GLU A 443 1.76 -15.49 -31.84
C GLU A 443 2.97 -15.67 -32.76
N VAL A 444 4.16 -15.86 -32.18
CA VAL A 444 5.41 -16.09 -32.92
C VAL A 444 6.08 -17.33 -32.38
N ALA A 445 6.29 -18.32 -33.23
CA ALA A 445 7.05 -19.51 -32.90
C ALA A 445 8.56 -19.25 -33.12
N VAL A 446 9.38 -19.62 -32.12
CA VAL A 446 10.83 -19.62 -32.24
C VAL A 446 11.28 -21.02 -32.67
N GLU A 447 11.51 -21.18 -33.97
CA GLU A 447 11.90 -22.47 -34.56
C GLU A 447 13.33 -22.90 -34.19
N GLN A 448 14.22 -21.93 -33.97
CA GLN A 448 15.64 -22.23 -33.69
C GLN A 448 16.28 -21.13 -32.84
N TRP A 449 16.96 -21.54 -31.76
CA TRP A 449 17.73 -20.67 -30.87
C TRP A 449 19.21 -21.04 -30.89
N VAL A 450 20.11 -20.05 -30.97
CA VAL A 450 21.57 -20.24 -30.88
C VAL A 450 22.11 -19.34 -29.78
N GLY A 451 22.56 -19.94 -28.68
CA GLY A 451 22.97 -19.25 -27.44
C GLY A 451 24.32 -18.52 -27.48
N GLN A 452 24.82 -18.07 -28.64
CA GLN A 452 26.15 -17.44 -28.72
C GLN A 452 26.22 -16.01 -28.14
N TRP A 453 25.09 -15.42 -27.73
CA TRP A 453 25.02 -14.04 -27.23
C TRP A 453 23.90 -13.86 -26.18
N ALA A 454 23.75 -14.84 -25.28
CA ALA A 454 22.90 -14.71 -24.09
C ALA A 454 23.71 -14.11 -22.93
#